data_AF-A0A1A6GPY5-F1
#
_entry.id   AF-A0A1A6GPY5-F1
#
_cell.length_a   1.000
_cell.length_b   1.000
_cell.length_c   1.000
_cell.angle_alpha   90.00
_cell.angle_beta   90.00
_cell.angle_gamma   90.00
#
_symmetry.space_group_name_H-M   'P 1'
#
loop_
_entity.id
_entity.type
_entity.pdbx_description
1 polymer ?
#
loop_
_entity_poly.entity_id
_entity_poly.type
_entity_poly.pdbx_seq_one_letter_code
_entity_poly.pdbx_strand_id
1 'polypeptide(L)'
;MSNCEESSRPPKERSCFRVCDWHSDLFQWEVSDWHRCLLAPGAQGEPRPRAAECVTAQHGLQHRTVRCLQKLNRTMVASEICEHFAPQPPTEQACLIPCPRDCVVSEFSPWSTCREGCGKKLQHRTRVAIASPLYGGLQCPNLTESRACEAPVSCPLGKEEYSFSLK
;
A
#
# COMPACT_ATOMS: atom_id res chain seq x y z
N MET A 1 20.31 -61.80 26.97
CA MET A 1 20.24 -60.60 27.81
C MET A 1 21.21 -59.58 27.24
N SER A 2 20.74 -58.68 26.38
CA SER A 2 21.58 -57.71 25.68
C SER A 2 21.84 -56.50 26.57
N ASN A 3 22.79 -56.64 27.49
CA ASN A 3 23.36 -55.49 28.20
C ASN A 3 24.49 -54.94 27.33
N CYS A 4 24.20 -53.88 26.57
CA CYS A 4 25.25 -53.14 25.85
C CYS A 4 26.16 -52.44 26.87
N GLU A 5 27.47 -52.61 26.70
CA GLU A 5 28.52 -51.98 27.51
C GLU A 5 28.37 -50.44 27.47
N GLU A 6 28.49 -49.77 28.62
CA GLU A 6 28.35 -48.31 28.75
C GLU A 6 29.30 -47.54 27.80
N SER A 7 30.45 -48.12 27.47
CA SER A 7 31.46 -47.59 26.54
C SER A 7 31.03 -47.58 25.07
N SER A 8 30.04 -48.39 24.71
CA SER A 8 29.48 -48.49 23.35
C SER A 8 28.27 -47.58 23.14
N ARG A 9 27.84 -46.85 24.19
CA ARG A 9 26.71 -45.93 24.13
C ARG A 9 27.11 -44.71 23.30
N PRO A 10 26.44 -44.44 22.17
CA PRO A 10 26.65 -43.20 21.43
C PRO A 10 26.44 -42.00 22.36
N PRO A 11 27.12 -40.87 22.14
CA PRO A 11 26.83 -39.65 22.89
C PRO A 11 25.32 -39.38 22.84
N LYS A 12 24.72 -38.93 23.96
CA LYS A 12 23.29 -38.60 24.03
C LYS A 12 23.02 -37.39 23.12
N GLU A 13 22.90 -37.66 21.84
CA GLU A 13 22.87 -36.66 20.77
C GLU A 13 21.51 -35.95 20.70
N ARG A 14 20.52 -36.47 21.45
CA ARG A 14 19.19 -35.85 21.58
C ARG A 14 18.58 -36.20 22.94
N SER A 15 18.07 -35.21 23.66
CA SER A 15 17.18 -35.43 24.80
C SER A 15 15.90 -36.09 24.28
N CYS A 16 15.68 -37.36 24.60
CA CYS A 16 14.43 -38.03 24.28
C CYS A 16 13.35 -37.47 25.20
N PHE A 17 12.70 -36.38 24.77
CA PHE A 17 11.58 -35.79 25.48
C PHE A 17 10.33 -36.60 25.13
N ARG A 18 9.92 -37.49 26.03
CA ARG A 18 8.69 -38.27 25.87
C ARG A 18 7.51 -37.35 26.17
N VAL A 19 6.92 -36.79 25.12
CA VAL A 19 5.70 -36.01 25.22
C VAL A 19 4.54 -37.00 25.44
N CYS A 20 3.81 -36.82 26.53
CA CYS A 20 2.60 -37.59 26.83
C CYS A 20 1.36 -36.79 26.40
N ASP A 21 0.26 -37.46 26.03
CA ASP A 21 -0.96 -36.82 25.51
C ASP A 21 -1.55 -35.77 26.46
N TRP A 22 -1.39 -35.94 27.78
CA TRP A 22 -1.86 -35.00 28.80
C TRP A 22 -1.10 -33.67 28.82
N HIS A 23 0.08 -33.59 28.21
CA HIS A 23 0.82 -32.33 28.08
C HIS A 23 0.19 -31.39 27.04
N SER A 24 -0.76 -31.86 26.22
CA SER A 24 -1.50 -31.02 25.26
C SER A 24 -2.21 -29.84 25.92
N ASP A 25 -2.60 -29.98 27.19
CA ASP A 25 -3.23 -28.91 27.96
C ASP A 25 -2.26 -27.80 28.36
N LEU A 26 -0.95 -28.01 28.28
CA LEU A 26 0.07 -27.05 28.73
C LEU A 26 0.59 -26.15 27.61
N PHE A 27 0.38 -26.50 26.35
CA PHE A 27 0.95 -25.81 25.20
C PHE A 27 -0.14 -25.40 24.21
N GLN A 28 0.06 -24.27 23.52
CA GLN A 28 -0.86 -23.82 22.48
C GLN A 28 -0.14 -23.04 21.39
N TRP A 29 -0.69 -23.12 20.18
CA TRP A 29 -0.33 -22.23 19.09
C TRP A 29 -0.86 -20.81 19.36
N GLU A 30 0.02 -19.83 19.33
CA GLU A 30 -0.32 -18.42 19.18
C GLU A 30 -0.17 -18.05 17.71
N VAL A 31 -1.24 -17.52 17.12
CA VAL A 31 -1.31 -17.16 15.70
C VAL A 31 -1.61 -15.68 15.61
N SER A 32 -0.73 -14.94 14.93
CA SER A 32 -0.98 -13.52 14.67
C SER A 32 -2.01 -13.31 13.57
N ASP A 33 -2.48 -12.07 13.45
CA ASP A 33 -3.16 -11.64 12.24
C ASP A 33 -2.25 -11.76 11.02
N TRP A 34 -2.88 -11.83 9.85
CA TRP A 34 -2.17 -11.75 8.58
C TRP A 34 -1.58 -10.37 8.39
N HIS A 35 -0.31 -10.32 8.00
CA HIS A 35 0.30 -9.08 7.57
C HIS A 35 -0.33 -8.62 6.24
N ARG A 36 -0.04 -7.40 5.81
CA ARG A 36 -0.52 -6.90 4.50
C ARG A 36 -0.05 -7.81 3.36
N CYS A 37 -0.88 -7.90 2.32
CA CYS A 37 -0.56 -8.65 1.10
C CYS A 37 0.60 -7.98 0.36
N LEU A 38 1.67 -8.75 0.09
CA LEU A 38 2.83 -8.33 -0.68
C LEU A 38 2.79 -9.00 -2.05
N LEU A 39 3.32 -8.36 -3.09
CA LEU A 39 3.36 -8.95 -4.43
C LEU A 39 4.17 -10.25 -4.41
N ALA A 40 3.65 -11.29 -5.06
CA ALA A 40 4.31 -12.58 -5.10
C ALA A 40 5.68 -12.45 -5.82
N PRO A 41 6.74 -13.15 -5.38
CA PRO A 41 8.05 -13.13 -6.02
C PRO A 41 7.99 -13.82 -7.40
N GLY A 42 7.52 -13.07 -8.39
CA GLY A 42 7.50 -13.37 -9.82
C GLY A 42 7.51 -12.10 -10.69
N ALA A 43 7.47 -10.92 -10.05
CA ALA A 43 7.63 -9.60 -10.68
C ALA A 43 8.97 -8.95 -10.28
N GLN A 44 10.03 -9.75 -10.20
CA GLN A 44 11.39 -9.28 -9.90
C GLN A 44 11.96 -8.56 -11.13
N GLY A 45 11.73 -7.26 -11.23
CA GLY A 45 12.50 -6.38 -12.10
C GLY A 45 11.71 -5.32 -12.86
N GLU A 46 10.38 -5.44 -12.95
CA GLU A 46 9.60 -4.48 -13.73
C GLU A 46 9.19 -3.26 -12.89
N PRO A 47 9.31 -2.03 -13.44
CA PRO A 47 8.82 -0.83 -12.80
C PRO A 47 7.34 -1.02 -12.47
N ARG A 48 6.92 -0.50 -11.29
CA ARG A 48 5.54 -0.54 -10.78
C ARG A 48 4.53 -0.61 -11.94
N PRO A 49 3.79 -1.73 -12.10
CA PRO A 49 2.93 -1.92 -13.25
C PRO A 49 1.98 -0.74 -13.34
N ARG A 50 1.97 -0.09 -14.52
CA ARG A 50 1.06 1.02 -14.79
C ARG A 50 -0.37 0.49 -14.63
N ALA A 51 -1.33 1.36 -14.34
CA ALA A 51 -2.75 0.96 -14.25
C ALA A 51 -3.24 0.15 -15.48
N ALA A 52 -2.55 0.26 -16.62
CA ALA A 52 -2.86 -0.47 -17.85
C ALA A 52 -2.45 -1.96 -17.87
N GLU A 53 -1.47 -2.40 -17.08
CA GLU A 53 -1.00 -3.82 -17.11
C GLU A 53 -1.80 -4.73 -16.17
N CYS A 54 -2.43 -4.14 -15.17
CA CYS A 54 -3.22 -4.84 -14.17
C CYS A 54 -4.71 -4.60 -14.45
N VAL A 55 -5.47 -5.66 -14.72
CA VAL A 55 -6.89 -5.54 -15.09
C VAL A 55 -7.81 -5.48 -13.87
N THR A 56 -7.71 -6.44 -12.94
CA THR A 56 -8.59 -6.53 -11.76
C THR A 56 -7.81 -6.63 -10.44
N ALA A 57 -6.88 -7.58 -10.35
CA ALA A 57 -5.99 -7.72 -9.20
C ALA A 57 -4.64 -8.37 -9.59
N GLN A 58 -3.61 -8.07 -8.79
CA GLN A 58 -2.32 -8.76 -8.77
C GLN A 58 -2.32 -9.88 -7.73
N HIS A 59 -1.56 -10.94 -8.02
CA HIS A 59 -1.33 -12.02 -7.07
C HIS A 59 -0.28 -11.61 -6.03
N GLY A 60 -0.59 -11.89 -4.78
CA GLY A 60 0.28 -11.63 -3.66
C GLY A 60 0.33 -12.77 -2.67
N LEU A 61 1.18 -12.56 -1.67
CA LEU A 61 1.45 -13.46 -0.57
C LEU A 61 1.35 -12.68 0.74
N GLN A 62 0.65 -13.26 1.71
CA GLN A 62 0.60 -12.77 3.08
C GLN A 62 1.34 -13.73 3.99
N HIS A 63 2.08 -13.15 4.92
CA HIS A 63 2.74 -13.90 5.98
C HIS A 63 2.09 -13.58 7.33
N ARG A 64 2.14 -14.54 8.24
CA ARG A 64 1.79 -14.34 9.65
C ARG A 64 2.75 -15.10 10.54
N THR A 65 2.79 -14.69 11.79
CA THR A 65 3.65 -15.32 12.79
C THR A 65 2.85 -16.41 13.52
N VAL A 66 3.45 -17.59 13.64
CA VAL A 66 2.90 -18.73 14.37
C VAL A 66 3.96 -19.19 15.38
N ARG A 67 3.60 -19.25 16.66
CA ARG A 67 4.53 -19.55 17.75
C ARG A 67 3.91 -20.56 18.72
N CYS A 68 4.69 -21.52 19.18
CA CYS A 68 4.27 -22.41 20.26
C CYS A 68 4.55 -21.74 21.61
N LEU A 69 3.52 -21.58 22.44
CA LEU A 69 3.64 -20.98 23.76
C LEU A 69 3.20 -21.97 24.85
N GLN A 70 3.85 -21.88 26.01
CA GLN A 70 3.35 -22.50 27.23
C GLN A 70 2.19 -21.67 27.80
N LYS A 71 1.03 -22.29 28.09
CA LYS A 71 -0.20 -21.58 28.46
C LYS A 71 -0.10 -20.75 29.75
N LEU A 72 0.67 -21.22 30.73
CA LEU A 72 0.74 -20.61 32.07
C LEU A 72 1.52 -19.29 32.09
N ASN A 73 2.68 -19.25 31.44
CA ASN A 73 3.62 -18.12 31.49
C ASN A 73 3.78 -17.42 30.13
N ARG A 74 3.14 -17.94 29.07
CA ARG A 74 3.26 -17.48 27.69
C ARG A 74 4.68 -17.45 27.14
N THR A 75 5.58 -18.27 27.69
CA THR A 75 6.95 -18.34 27.15
C THR A 75 6.94 -19.07 25.82
N MET A 76 7.69 -18.55 24.86
CA MET A 76 7.94 -19.22 23.59
C MET A 76 8.74 -20.49 23.85
N VAL A 77 8.24 -21.60 23.33
CA VAL A 77 8.89 -22.91 23.35
C VAL A 77 9.08 -23.42 21.93
N ALA A 78 9.79 -24.53 21.78
CA ALA A 78 10.08 -25.12 20.48
C ALA A 78 8.79 -25.55 19.76
N SER A 79 8.68 -25.31 18.45
CA SER A 79 7.49 -25.58 17.64
C SER A 79 7.09 -27.05 17.65
N GLU A 80 8.08 -27.94 17.71
CA GLU A 80 7.94 -29.39 17.71
C GLU A 80 7.06 -29.89 18.86
N ILE A 81 7.02 -29.13 19.97
CA ILE A 81 6.16 -29.45 21.13
C ILE A 81 4.69 -29.32 20.74
N CYS A 82 4.29 -28.22 20.11
CA CYS A 82 2.91 -28.02 19.68
C CYS A 82 2.56 -28.91 18.47
N GLU A 83 3.49 -29.10 17.54
CA GLU A 83 3.30 -29.96 16.35
C GLU A 83 2.97 -31.41 16.72
N HIS A 84 3.45 -31.89 17.86
CA HIS A 84 3.10 -33.21 18.38
C HIS A 84 1.60 -33.37 18.67
N PHE A 85 0.92 -32.29 19.07
CA PHE A 85 -0.50 -32.32 19.45
C PHE A 85 -1.44 -31.79 18.37
N ALA A 86 -0.99 -30.82 17.58
CA ALA A 86 -1.78 -30.21 16.53
C ALA A 86 -0.88 -29.69 15.40
N PRO A 87 -1.30 -29.82 14.13
CA PRO A 87 -0.53 -29.34 13.00
C PRO A 87 -0.27 -27.84 13.11
N GLN A 88 0.91 -27.41 12.68
CA GLN A 88 1.26 -25.99 12.66
C GLN A 88 0.28 -25.22 11.73
N PRO A 89 -0.37 -24.16 12.23
CA PRO A 89 -1.17 -23.28 11.40
C PRO A 89 -0.34 -22.69 10.24
N PRO A 90 -0.94 -22.43 9.05
CA PRO A 90 -0.18 -21.93 7.91
C PRO A 90 0.46 -20.58 8.24
N THR A 91 1.72 -20.40 7.92
CA THR A 91 2.46 -19.13 8.10
C THR A 91 2.36 -18.22 6.87
N GLU A 92 1.84 -18.76 5.77
CA GLU A 92 1.78 -18.12 4.47
C GLU A 92 0.44 -18.44 3.78
N GLN A 93 -0.14 -17.46 3.07
CA GLN A 93 -1.31 -17.67 2.23
C GLN A 93 -1.31 -16.76 1.00
N ALA A 94 -1.96 -17.22 -0.07
CA ALA A 94 -2.21 -16.41 -1.26
C ALA A 94 -3.25 -15.32 -0.99
N CYS A 95 -3.08 -14.18 -1.66
CA CYS A 95 -3.98 -13.04 -1.57
C CYS A 95 -4.03 -12.26 -2.89
N LEU A 96 -5.00 -11.37 -3.01
CA LEU A 96 -5.18 -10.51 -4.18
C LEU A 96 -4.98 -9.04 -3.78
N ILE A 97 -4.16 -8.33 -4.56
CA ILE A 97 -3.90 -6.90 -4.42
C ILE A 97 -4.69 -6.19 -5.53
N PRO A 98 -5.68 -5.33 -5.21
CA PRO A 98 -6.42 -4.59 -6.22
C PRO A 98 -5.49 -3.77 -7.11
N CYS A 99 -5.76 -3.76 -8.42
CA CYS A 99 -4.96 -2.97 -9.36
C CYS A 99 -5.03 -1.47 -9.03
N PRO A 100 -3.92 -0.72 -9.16
CA PRO A 100 -3.96 0.73 -9.06
C PRO A 100 -4.89 1.28 -10.13
N ARG A 101 -5.80 2.18 -9.75
CA ARG A 101 -6.69 2.88 -10.68
C ARG A 101 -6.33 4.36 -10.66
N ASP A 102 -5.89 4.84 -11.80
CA ASP A 102 -5.51 6.24 -11.98
C ASP A 102 -6.75 7.14 -11.98
N CYS A 103 -6.55 8.40 -11.63
CA CYS A 103 -7.60 9.39 -11.77
C CYS A 103 -8.00 9.58 -13.23
N VAL A 104 -9.31 9.57 -13.50
CA VAL A 104 -9.87 9.90 -14.81
C VAL A 104 -10.52 11.26 -14.73
N VAL A 105 -10.15 12.15 -15.65
CA VAL A 105 -10.69 13.52 -15.72
C VAL A 105 -11.48 13.72 -17.01
N SER A 106 -12.42 14.65 -16.98
CA SER A 106 -13.15 15.06 -18.18
C SER A 106 -12.26 15.87 -19.13
N GLU A 107 -12.77 16.07 -20.34
CA GLU A 107 -12.30 17.17 -21.18
C GLU A 107 -12.48 18.50 -20.46
N PHE A 108 -11.63 19.47 -20.83
CA PHE A 108 -11.78 20.82 -20.32
C PHE A 108 -13.03 21.50 -20.87
N SER A 109 -13.62 22.35 -20.04
CA SER A 109 -14.59 23.35 -20.47
C SER A 109 -13.97 24.23 -21.56
N PRO A 110 -14.81 24.90 -22.37
CA PRO A 110 -14.36 26.03 -23.15
C PRO A 110 -13.67 27.06 -22.26
N TRP A 111 -12.75 27.82 -22.85
CA TRP A 111 -12.11 28.94 -22.16
C TRP A 111 -13.13 30.00 -21.77
N SER A 112 -13.00 30.54 -20.56
CA SER A 112 -13.78 31.70 -20.13
C SER A 112 -13.51 32.89 -21.07
N THR A 113 -14.53 33.70 -21.32
CA THR A 113 -14.37 34.96 -22.05
C THR A 113 -13.33 35.85 -21.38
N CYS A 114 -12.39 36.41 -22.15
CA CYS A 114 -11.49 37.43 -21.65
C CYS A 114 -12.29 38.67 -21.25
N ARG A 115 -12.11 39.13 -20.01
CA ARG A 115 -12.79 40.36 -19.55
C ARG A 115 -12.28 41.55 -20.33
N GLU A 116 -13.19 42.34 -20.86
CA GLU A 116 -12.88 43.61 -21.52
C GLU A 116 -12.15 44.56 -20.57
N GLY A 117 -11.22 45.35 -21.11
CA GLY A 117 -10.47 46.36 -20.39
C GLY A 117 -8.96 46.16 -20.45
N CYS A 118 -8.30 47.08 -19.77
CA CYS A 118 -6.89 47.38 -19.89
C CYS A 118 -5.96 46.44 -19.09
N GLY A 119 -4.82 46.04 -19.68
CA GLY A 119 -3.75 45.28 -19.00
C GLY A 119 -3.67 43.78 -19.32
N LYS A 120 -2.78 43.05 -18.62
CA LYS A 120 -2.61 41.58 -18.77
C LYS A 120 -3.85 40.87 -18.21
N LYS A 121 -4.71 40.36 -19.09
CA LYS A 121 -5.91 39.60 -18.74
C LYS A 121 -5.61 38.10 -18.73
N LEU A 122 -6.26 37.37 -17.82
CA LEU A 122 -6.24 35.92 -17.76
C LEU A 122 -7.62 35.36 -18.13
N GLN A 123 -7.61 34.26 -18.87
CA GLN A 123 -8.76 33.38 -19.08
C GLN A 123 -8.47 32.05 -18.39
N HIS A 124 -9.52 31.38 -17.92
CA HIS A 124 -9.43 30.09 -17.25
C HIS A 124 -10.34 29.08 -17.92
N ARG A 125 -9.99 27.80 -17.80
CA ARG A 125 -10.86 26.67 -18.11
C ARG A 125 -10.75 25.64 -17.01
N THR A 126 -11.81 24.86 -16.82
CA THR A 126 -11.87 23.86 -15.76
C THR A 126 -12.29 22.51 -16.34
N ARG A 127 -11.89 21.43 -15.67
CA ARG A 127 -12.36 20.07 -15.90
C ARG A 127 -12.67 19.43 -14.55
N VAL A 128 -13.40 18.33 -14.57
CA VAL A 128 -13.77 17.62 -13.34
C VAL A 128 -13.12 16.24 -13.29
N ALA A 129 -12.85 15.74 -12.09
CA ALA A 129 -12.47 14.36 -11.89
C ALA A 129 -13.72 13.47 -12.04
N ILE A 130 -13.72 12.61 -13.05
CA ILE A 130 -14.77 11.61 -13.30
C ILE A 130 -14.59 10.42 -12.35
N ALA A 131 -13.34 10.02 -12.10
CA ALA A 131 -13.01 8.97 -11.15
C ALA A 131 -11.80 9.37 -10.32
N SER A 132 -11.89 9.20 -9.00
CA SER A 132 -10.79 9.42 -8.07
C SER A 132 -9.73 8.32 -8.17
N PRO A 133 -8.46 8.62 -7.86
CA PRO A 133 -7.42 7.59 -7.81
C PRO A 133 -7.71 6.58 -6.69
N LEU A 134 -7.47 5.29 -6.95
CA LEU A 134 -7.64 4.21 -5.97
C LEU A 134 -6.40 3.30 -5.93
N TYR A 135 -6.18 2.65 -4.79
CA TYR A 135 -5.14 1.63 -4.59
C TYR A 135 -3.73 2.08 -5.01
N GLY A 136 -3.43 3.36 -4.79
CA GLY A 136 -2.14 3.96 -5.15
C GLY A 136 -1.97 4.29 -6.64
N GLY A 137 -3.06 4.38 -7.41
CA GLY A 137 -3.03 4.95 -8.75
C GLY A 137 -2.62 6.43 -8.77
N LEU A 138 -2.34 6.94 -9.97
CA LEU A 138 -1.88 8.30 -10.21
C LEU A 138 -2.94 9.32 -9.80
N GLN A 139 -2.52 10.34 -9.06
CA GLN A 139 -3.38 11.44 -8.65
C GLN A 139 -3.90 12.24 -9.85
N CYS A 140 -5.01 12.93 -9.65
CA CYS A 140 -5.60 13.78 -10.69
C CYS A 140 -4.62 14.87 -11.10
N PRO A 141 -4.44 15.12 -12.41
CA PRO A 141 -3.74 16.30 -12.87
C PRO A 141 -4.52 17.58 -12.52
N ASN A 142 -3.92 18.75 -12.73
CA ASN A 142 -4.59 20.03 -12.47
C ASN A 142 -5.97 20.10 -13.17
N LEU A 143 -6.98 20.44 -12.38
CA LEU A 143 -8.37 20.55 -12.83
C LEU A 143 -8.70 21.94 -13.37
N THR A 144 -7.86 22.92 -13.08
CA THR A 144 -7.99 24.30 -13.55
C THR A 144 -6.75 24.70 -14.31
N GLU A 145 -6.93 25.35 -15.44
CA GLU A 145 -5.87 25.93 -16.24
C GLU A 145 -6.14 27.40 -16.48
N SER A 146 -5.08 28.22 -16.43
CA SER A 146 -5.13 29.65 -16.70
C SER A 146 -4.11 30.02 -17.77
N ARG A 147 -4.51 30.90 -18.69
CA ARG A 147 -3.60 31.46 -19.71
C ARG A 147 -3.85 32.95 -19.91
N ALA A 148 -2.86 33.64 -20.45
CA ALA A 148 -3.01 35.02 -20.87
C ALA A 148 -3.97 35.13 -22.07
N CYS A 149 -4.70 36.24 -22.15
CA CYS A 149 -5.47 36.59 -23.34
C CYS A 149 -4.52 37.02 -24.47
N GLU A 150 -4.84 36.62 -25.70
CA GLU A 150 -4.01 36.88 -26.90
C GLU A 150 -4.05 38.34 -27.37
N ALA A 151 -4.87 39.20 -26.76
CA ALA A 151 -4.94 40.62 -27.08
C ALA A 151 -4.22 41.48 -26.03
N PRO A 152 -3.14 42.18 -26.39
CA PRO A 152 -2.75 43.38 -25.67
C PRO A 152 -3.75 44.48 -26.07
N VAL A 153 -4.80 44.68 -25.27
CA VAL A 153 -5.56 45.92 -25.37
C VAL A 153 -4.62 47.02 -24.87
N SER A 154 -3.99 47.72 -25.82
CA SER A 154 -3.19 48.90 -25.56
C SER A 154 -4.10 49.93 -24.90
N CYS A 155 -3.80 50.22 -23.65
CA CYS A 155 -4.51 51.25 -22.92
C CYS A 155 -4.11 52.61 -23.46
N PRO A 156 -5.06 53.47 -23.83
CA PRO A 156 -4.75 54.88 -23.83
C PRO A 156 -4.34 55.21 -22.39
N LEU A 157 -3.09 55.58 -22.20
CA LEU A 157 -2.68 56.31 -20.99
C LEU A 157 -3.59 57.53 -20.95
N GLY A 158 -4.58 57.52 -20.06
CA GLY A 158 -5.37 58.70 -19.80
C GLY A 158 -4.39 59.84 -19.52
N LYS A 159 -4.43 60.89 -20.33
CA LYS A 159 -3.93 62.18 -19.88
C LYS A 159 -4.73 62.48 -18.62
N GLU A 160 -4.09 62.40 -17.46
CA GLU A 160 -4.66 62.99 -16.26
C GLU A 160 -4.74 64.49 -16.53
N GLU A 161 -5.90 64.97 -16.97
CA GLU A 161 -6.25 66.38 -16.79
C GLU A 161 -6.57 66.56 -15.31
N TYR A 162 -5.53 66.73 -14.51
CA TYR A 162 -5.66 67.28 -13.17
C TYR A 162 -5.99 68.78 -13.30
N SER A 163 -7.27 69.13 -13.40
CA SER A 163 -7.68 70.52 -13.18
C SER A 163 -7.68 70.79 -11.68
N PHE A 164 -6.55 71.25 -11.13
CA PHE A 164 -6.53 71.84 -9.80
C PHE A 164 -7.06 73.28 -9.91
N SER A 165 -8.33 73.51 -9.55
CA SER A 165 -8.82 74.84 -9.25
C SER A 165 -8.32 75.25 -7.86
N LEU A 166 -7.28 76.09 -7.80
CA LEU A 166 -6.95 76.83 -6.58
C LEU A 166 -8.03 77.88 -6.36
N LYS A 167 -8.62 77.87 -5.16
CA LYS A 167 -9.54 78.89 -4.66
C LYS A 167 -8.82 79.70 -3.59
#